data_AF-A0A6H0XY92-F1
#
_entry.id   AF-A0A6H0XY92-F1
#
_cell.length_a   1.000
_cell.length_b   1.000
_cell.length_c   1.000
_cell.angle_alpha   90.00
_cell.angle_beta   90.00
_cell.angle_gamma   90.00
#
_symmetry.space_group_name_H-M   'P 1'
#
loop_
_entity.id
_entity.type
_entity.pdbx_description
1 polymer ?
#
loop_
_entity_poly.entity_id
_entity_poly.type
_entity_poly.pdbx_seq_one_letter_code
_entity_poly.pdbx_strand_id
1 'polypeptide(L)' 'MSSVLGGVYNTFIRSNAVFLTTIFAGAFATELVFDTGANKIWDSVNKGRQWKDIKAKYVTSGEDDDGDDE' A
#
# COMPACT_ATOMS: atom_id res chain seq x y z
N MET A 1 5.60 8.09 33.10
CA MET A 1 5.38 7.13 31.99
C MET A 1 4.33 6.04 32.27
N SER A 2 3.89 5.83 33.52
CA SER A 2 2.94 4.75 33.85
C SER A 2 1.47 5.01 33.45
N SER A 3 1.02 6.27 33.37
CA SER A 3 -0.40 6.59 33.15
C SER A 3 -0.89 6.33 31.71
N VAL A 4 -0.06 6.58 30.68
CA VAL A 4 -0.45 6.35 29.28
C VAL A 4 -0.52 4.86 28.96
N LEU A 5 0.48 4.08 29.38
CA LEU A 5 0.48 2.62 29.20
C LEU A 5 -0.66 1.96 30.00
N GLY A 6 -0.95 2.47 31.21
CA GLY A 6 -2.10 2.03 32.00
C GLY A 6 -3.45 2.33 31.32
N GLY A 7 -3.58 3.50 30.69
CA GLY A 7 -4.75 3.86 29.89
C GLY A 7 -4.95 2.94 28.69
N VAL A 8 -3.90 2.73 27.88
CA VAL A 8 -3.93 1.83 26.72
C VAL A 8 -4.30 0.41 27.13
N TYR A 9 -3.70 -0.10 28.21
CA TYR A 9 -4.01 -1.44 28.70
C TYR A 9 -5.48 -1.58 29.09
N ASN A 10 -6.00 -0.64 29.89
CA ASN A 10 -7.40 -0.69 30.32
C ASN A 10 -8.40 -0.53 29.16
N THR A 11 -8.07 0.25 28.13
CA THR A 11 -8.98 0.52 27.02
C THR A 11 -8.95 -0.57 25.96
N PHE A 12 -7.79 -1.09 25.59
CA PHE A 12 -7.64 -1.96 24.41
C PHE A 12 -7.24 -3.40 24.73
N ILE A 13 -6.54 -3.65 25.85
CA ILE A 13 -5.88 -4.94 26.10
C ILE A 13 -6.61 -5.75 27.19
N ARG A 14 -7.21 -5.10 28.19
CA ARG A 14 -7.75 -5.77 29.39
C ARG A 14 -8.90 -6.75 29.10
N SER A 15 -9.72 -6.49 28.08
CA SER A 15 -10.83 -7.36 27.70
C SER A 15 -10.49 -8.17 26.46
N ASN A 16 -10.59 -9.50 26.53
CA ASN A 16 -10.27 -10.39 25.41
C ASN A 16 -11.05 -10.06 24.13
N ALA A 17 -12.35 -9.75 24.25
CA ALA A 17 -13.17 -9.39 23.09
C ALA A 17 -12.71 -8.07 22.44
N VAL A 18 -12.41 -7.06 23.26
CA VAL A 18 -11.91 -5.76 22.77
C VAL A 18 -10.52 -5.91 22.18
N PHE A 19 -9.66 -6.71 22.81
CA PHE A 19 -8.30 -6.98 22.36
C PHE A 19 -8.29 -7.64 20.98
N LEU A 20 -9.04 -8.72 20.78
CA LEU A 20 -9.14 -9.39 19.47
C LEU A 20 -9.71 -8.46 18.39
N THR A 21 -10.75 -7.69 18.72
CA THR A 21 -11.33 -6.70 17.79
C THR A 21 -10.32 -5.62 17.42
N THR A 22 -9.54 -5.14 18.40
CA THR A 22 -8.49 -4.13 18.17
C THR A 22 -7.40 -4.68 17.27
N ILE A 23 -6.98 -5.94 17.46
CA ILE A 23 -6.00 -6.59 16.58
C ILE A 23 -6.54 -6.70 15.16
N PHE A 24 -7.75 -7.21 14.96
CA PHE A 24 -8.31 -7.36 13.61
C PHE A 24 -8.50 -6.02 12.92
N ALA A 25 -9.09 -5.04 13.60
CA ALA A 25 -9.24 -3.69 13.05
C ALA A 25 -7.88 -3.04 12.76
N GLY A 26 -6.92 -3.20 13.66
CA GLY A 26 -5.56 -2.69 13.50
C GLY A 26 -4.83 -3.34 12.34
N ALA A 27 -5.00 -4.64 12.12
CA ALA A 27 -4.41 -5.36 11.01
C ALA A 27 -4.90 -4.82 9.66
N PHE A 28 -6.22 -4.71 9.48
CA PHE A 28 -6.80 -4.15 8.25
C PHE A 28 -6.39 -2.70 8.00
N ALA A 29 -6.43 -1.86 9.04
CA ALA A 29 -6.01 -0.47 8.92
C ALA A 29 -4.52 -0.36 8.56
N THR A 30 -3.68 -1.20 9.16
CA THR A 30 -2.24 -1.22 8.89
C THR A 30 -1.96 -1.71 7.47
N GLU A 31 -2.62 -2.77 7.02
CA GLU A 31 -2.49 -3.30 5.65
C GLU A 31 -2.76 -2.21 4.61
N LEU A 32 -3.90 -1.53 4.70
CA LEU A 32 -4.27 -0.47 3.75
C LEU A 32 -3.24 0.68 3.70
N VAL A 33 -2.80 1.13 4.87
CA VAL A 33 -1.83 2.23 4.99
C VAL A 33 -0.46 1.78 4.51
N PHE A 34 -0.04 0.58 4.90
CA PHE A 34 1.27 0.04 4.56
C PHE A 34 1.37 -0.20 3.05
N ASP A 35 0.40 -0.86 2.43
CA ASP A 35 0.42 -1.13 0.99
C ASP A 35 0.45 0.17 0.18
N THR A 36 -0.42 1.13 0.53
CA THR A 36 -0.46 2.42 -0.16
C THR A 36 0.85 3.19 0.02
N GLY A 37 1.37 3.22 1.25
CA GLY A 37 2.60 3.93 1.59
C GLY A 37 3.82 3.31 0.92
N ALA A 38 3.97 1.98 1.02
CA ALA A 38 5.07 1.23 0.45
C ALA A 38 5.10 1.34 -1.08
N ASN A 39 3.94 1.19 -1.75
CA ASN A 39 3.85 1.39 -3.20
C ASN A 39 4.24 2.82 -3.59
N LYS A 40 3.78 3.84 -2.86
CA LYS A 40 4.16 5.23 -3.16
C LYS A 40 5.66 5.47 -3.02
N ILE A 41 6.28 4.90 -1.98
CA ILE A 41 7.72 4.98 -1.78
C ILE A 41 8.45 4.28 -2.93
N TRP A 42 8.02 3.06 -3.28
CA TRP A 42 8.58 2.29 -4.38
C TRP A 42 8.50 3.04 -5.71
N ASP A 43 7.35 3.63 -5.99
CA ASP A 43 7.08 4.39 -7.20
C ASP A 43 7.98 5.62 -7.31
N SER A 44 8.19 6.31 -6.20
CA SER A 44 9.06 7.48 -6.14
C SER A 44 10.53 7.10 -6.36
N VAL A 45 10.98 6.00 -5.78
CA VAL A 45 12.37 5.53 -5.89
C VAL A 45 12.66 4.98 -7.30
N ASN A 46 11.69 4.34 -7.94
CA ASN A 46 11.85 3.68 -9.24
C ASN A 46 11.25 4.46 -10.41
N LYS A 47 10.95 5.75 -10.22
CA LYS A 47 10.35 6.61 -11.25
C LYS A 47 11.15 6.57 -12.55
N GLY A 48 10.46 6.37 -13.66
CA GLY A 48 11.04 6.30 -15.00
C GLY A 48 11.60 4.92 -15.39
N ARG A 49 11.62 3.96 -14.46
CA ARG A 49 12.04 2.57 -14.71
C ARG A 49 10.89 1.58 -14.67
N GLN A 50 9.75 1.97 -14.12
CA GLN A 50 8.60 1.08 -13.99
C GLN A 50 7.88 0.94 -15.32
N TRP A 51 7.28 -0.23 -15.57
CA TRP A 51 6.49 -0.46 -16.78
C TRP A 51 5.44 0.64 -16.99
N LYS A 52 4.70 1.03 -15.93
CA LYS A 52 3.72 2.11 -16.00
C LYS A 52 4.28 3.47 -16.47
N ASP A 53 5.57 3.72 -16.28
CA ASP A 53 6.24 4.96 -16.71
C ASP A 53 6.70 4.89 -18.18
N ILE A 54 7.04 3.70 -18.68
CA ILE A 54 7.62 3.50 -20.02
C ILE A 54 6.67 2.86 -21.04
N LYS A 55 5.54 2.32 -20.60
CA LYS A 55 4.59 1.55 -21.42
C LYS A 55 4.15 2.29 -22.69
N ALA A 56 3.91 3.60 -22.59
CA ALA A 56 3.45 4.42 -23.72
C ALA A 56 4.41 4.35 -24.92
N LYS A 57 5.72 4.16 -24.68
CA LYS A 57 6.74 4.06 -25.73
C LYS A 57 6.66 2.78 -26.56
N TYR A 58 5.97 1.75 -26.06
CA TYR A 58 5.96 0.43 -26.69
C TYR A 58 4.57 0.02 -27.17
N VAL A 59 3.51 0.57 -26.57
CA VAL A 59 2.14 0.26 -26.99
C VAL A 59 1.74 1.11 -28.21
N THR A 60 2.12 2.40 -28.25
CA THR A 60 1.86 3.24 -29.43
C THR A 60 2.77 2.90 -30.60
N SER A 61 4.05 2.59 -30.34
CA SER A 61 4.98 2.15 -31.40
C SER A 61 4.67 0.76 -31.97
N GLY A 62 3.75 0.00 -31.38
CA GLY A 62 3.21 -1.23 -32.00
C GLY A 62 1.98 -0.96 -32.88
N GLU A 63 1.21 0.10 -32.60
CA GLU A 63 0.08 0.52 -33.45
C GLU A 63 0.54 1.28 -34.70
N ASP A 64 1.72 1.92 -34.66
CA ASP A 64 2.34 2.58 -35.83
C ASP A 64 3.15 1.61 -36.73
N ASP A 65 3.39 0.36 -36.31
CA ASP A 65 4.20 -0.66 -37.05
C ASP A 65 3.32 -1.75 -37.71
N ASP A 66 2.01 -1.79 -37.44
CA ASP A 66 1.03 -2.71 -38.04
C ASP A 66 0.26 -2.08 -39.23
N GLY A 67 0.79 -1.00 -39.83
CA GLY A 67 0.14 -0.21 -40.89
C GLY A 67 0.80 -0.22 -42.27
N ASP A 68 1.93 -0.91 -42.44
CA ASP A 68 2.76 -0.87 -43.67
C ASP A 68 3.00 -2.24 -44.33
N ASP A 69 2.14 -3.24 -44.08
CA ASP A 69 2.12 -4.50 -44.84
C ASP A 69 0.75 -4.69 -45.54
N GLU A 70 0.69 -4.26 -46.80
CA GLU A 70 -0.19 -4.87 -47.84
C GLU A 70 0.19 -6.35 -48.06
#